data_AF-A0A7J7GJD0-F1
#
_entry.id   AF-A0A7J7GJD0-F1
#
_cell.length_a   1.000
_cell.length_b   1.000
_cell.length_c   1.000
_cell.angle_alpha   90.00
_cell.angle_beta   90.00
_cell.angle_gamma   90.00
#
_symmetry.space_group_name_H-M   'P 1'
#
loop_
_entity.id
_entity.type
_entity.pdbx_description
1 polymer ?
#
loop_
_entity_poly.entity_id
_entity_poly.type
_entity_poly.pdbx_seq_one_letter_code
_entity_poly.pdbx_strand_id
1 'polypeptide(L)' 'MAEHLASIFGTEKDRVNCPFYFKIGACRHGDRCSRLHTKPSISPTLLLSDMYQRPDMITPGVDPQGQPLNPQKIQHH' A
#
# COMPACT_ATOMS: atom_id res chain seq x y z
N MET A 1 -25.65 -17.17 -13.33
CA MET A 1 -25.80 -15.79 -12.82
C MET A 1 -24.84 -15.50 -11.65
N ALA A 2 -24.79 -16.36 -10.62
CA ALA A 2 -23.87 -16.21 -9.48
C ALA A 2 -22.38 -16.19 -9.86
N GLU A 3 -21.95 -17.07 -10.78
CA GLU A 3 -20.55 -17.13 -11.25
C GLU A 3 -20.09 -15.85 -11.93
N HIS A 4 -20.98 -15.20 -12.68
CA HIS A 4 -20.68 -13.94 -13.34
C HIS A 4 -20.41 -12.82 -12.32
N LEU A 5 -21.23 -12.71 -11.29
CA LEU A 5 -21.06 -11.73 -10.21
C LEU A 5 -19.80 -11.99 -9.39
N ALA A 6 -19.50 -13.26 -9.09
CA ALA A 6 -18.27 -13.66 -8.41
C ALA A 6 -17.00 -13.28 -9.21
N SER A 7 -17.08 -13.28 -10.53
CA SER A 7 -15.95 -12.85 -11.38
C SER A 7 -15.71 -11.34 -11.39
N ILE A 8 -16.70 -10.54 -10.97
CA ILE A 8 -16.66 -9.08 -11.01
C ILE A 8 -16.25 -8.53 -9.65
N PHE A 9 -16.87 -8.98 -8.56
CA PHE A 9 -16.70 -8.37 -7.25
C PHE A 9 -15.25 -8.48 -6.74
N GLY A 10 -14.64 -7.35 -6.38
CA GLY A 10 -13.26 -7.30 -5.86
C GLY A 10 -12.17 -7.56 -6.92
N THR A 11 -12.53 -7.65 -8.21
CA THR A 11 -11.59 -7.81 -9.32
C THR A 11 -11.49 -6.53 -10.15
N GLU A 12 -10.56 -6.50 -11.10
CA GLU A 12 -10.40 -5.35 -12.00
C GLU A 12 -11.60 -5.13 -12.93
N LYS A 13 -12.44 -6.17 -13.08
CA LYS A 13 -13.70 -6.10 -13.83
C LYS A 13 -14.75 -5.27 -13.09
N ASP A 14 -14.61 -5.07 -11.78
CA ASP A 14 -15.44 -4.14 -11.03
C ASP A 14 -15.12 -2.70 -11.45
N ARG A 15 -16.09 -2.05 -12.09
CA ARG A 15 -16.01 -0.65 -12.53
C ARG A 15 -16.44 0.33 -11.45
N VAL A 16 -17.11 -0.15 -10.40
CA VAL A 16 -17.67 0.66 -9.32
C VAL A 16 -16.69 0.73 -8.16
N ASN A 17 -16.26 -0.43 -7.65
CA ASN A 17 -15.33 -0.49 -6.52
C ASN A 17 -13.88 -0.50 -6.98
N CYS A 18 -13.01 0.12 -6.19
CA CYS A 18 -11.58 0.07 -6.41
C CYS A 18 -11.04 -1.30 -5.98
N PRO A 19 -10.52 -2.15 -6.90
CA PRO A 19 -10.01 -3.47 -6.55
C PRO A 19 -8.76 -3.40 -5.66
N PHE A 20 -7.96 -2.34 -5.79
CA PHE A 20 -6.77 -2.13 -4.97
C PHE A 20 -7.14 -1.79 -3.54
N TYR A 21 -8.06 -0.83 -3.34
CA TYR A 21 -8.52 -0.50 -1.99
C TYR A 21 -9.25 -1.69 -1.34
N PHE A 22 -10.11 -2.38 -2.10
CA PHE A 22 -10.87 -3.51 -1.56
C PHE A 22 -9.98 -4.68 -1.12
N LYS A 23 -8.98 -5.07 -1.92
CA LYS A 23 -8.11 -6.22 -1.62
C LYS A 23 -6.93 -5.87 -0.71
N ILE A 24 -6.34 -4.69 -0.88
CA ILE A 24 -5.06 -4.31 -0.24
C ILE A 24 -5.29 -3.34 0.93
N GLY A 25 -6.45 -2.65 0.97
CA GLY A 25 -6.73 -1.59 1.96
C GLY A 25 -6.10 -0.24 1.62
N ALA A 26 -5.41 -0.11 0.48
CA ALA A 26 -4.75 1.10 0.03
C ALA A 26 -4.85 1.28 -1.49
N CYS A 27 -4.88 2.53 -1.95
CA CYS A 27 -4.92 2.89 -3.36
C CYS A 27 -3.97 4.07 -3.63
N ARG A 28 -3.18 3.98 -4.71
CA ARG A 28 -2.22 5.03 -5.10
C ARG A 28 -2.85 6.39 -5.40
N HIS A 29 -4.14 6.41 -5.73
CA HIS A 29 -4.88 7.64 -6.03
C HIS A 29 -5.46 8.29 -4.77
N GLY A 30 -5.44 7.60 -3.61
CA GLY A 30 -6.05 8.08 -2.39
C GLY A 30 -7.52 8.47 -2.60
N ASP A 31 -7.95 9.56 -1.98
CA ASP A 31 -9.32 10.07 -2.08
C ASP A 31 -9.68 10.61 -3.48
N ARG A 32 -8.69 10.81 -4.35
CA ARG A 32 -8.91 11.21 -5.75
C ARG A 32 -9.18 10.03 -6.68
N CYS A 33 -9.28 8.80 -6.14
CA CYS A 33 -9.64 7.66 -6.96
C CYS A 33 -11.02 7.87 -7.59
N SER A 34 -11.17 7.54 -8.87
CA SER A 34 -12.46 7.61 -9.56
C SER A 34 -13.41 6.46 -9.19
N ARG A 35 -12.90 5.42 -8.51
CA ARG A 35 -13.67 4.27 -8.04
C ARG A 35 -13.90 4.36 -6.52
N LEU A 36 -14.92 3.68 -6.04
CA LEU A 36 -15.33 3.72 -4.64
C LEU A 36 -14.33 3.02 -3.71
N HIS A 37 -14.03 3.68 -2.58
CA HIS A 37 -13.27 3.13 -1.45
C HIS A 37 -14.22 2.89 -0.27
N THR A 38 -14.72 1.67 -0.12
CA THR A 38 -15.65 1.32 0.95
C THR A 38 -14.89 0.98 2.24
N LYS A 39 -14.93 1.86 3.23
CA LYS A 39 -14.34 1.61 4.55
C LYS A 39 -15.36 0.88 5.44
N PRO A 40 -15.09 -0.36 5.88
CA PRO A 40 -16.02 -1.08 6.74
C PRO A 40 -16.08 -0.43 8.13
N SER A 41 -17.27 -0.38 8.72
CA SER A 41 -17.46 0.12 10.09
C SER A 41 -16.89 -0.81 11.15
N ILE A 42 -16.82 -2.10 10.85
CA ILE A 42 -16.26 -3.16 11.70
C ILE A 42 -15.36 -4.03 10.82
N SER A 43 -14.13 -4.29 11.27
CA SER A 43 -13.15 -5.13 10.58
C SER A 43 -12.24 -5.80 11.60
N PRO A 44 -11.86 -7.08 11.41
CA PRO A 44 -10.82 -7.73 12.22
C PRO A 44 -9.41 -7.24 11.86
N THR A 45 -9.25 -6.57 10.71
CA THR A 45 -7.97 -6.06 10.22
C THR A 45 -7.90 -4.55 10.42
N LEU A 46 -6.81 -4.09 11.03
CA LEU A 46 -6.48 -2.67 11.21
C LEU A 46 -5.40 -2.24 10.21
N LEU A 47 -5.48 -0.99 9.75
CA LEU A 47 -4.46 -0.34 8.93
C LEU A 47 -3.84 0.82 9.72
N LEU A 48 -2.53 0.75 9.96
CA LEU A 48 -1.74 1.84 10.52
C LEU A 48 -0.86 2.41 9.39
N SER A 49 -1.34 3.49 8.77
CA SER A 49 -0.61 4.15 7.68
C SER A 49 0.70 4.76 8.19
N ASP A 50 1.77 4.59 7.42
CA ASP A 50 3.10 5.15 7.71
C ASP A 50 3.67 4.77 9.10
N MET A 51 3.28 3.61 9.62
CA MET A 51 3.71 3.18 10.96
C MET A 51 5.21 2.86 11.03
N TYR A 52 5.75 2.20 10.01
CA TYR A 52 7.16 1.83 9.97
C TYR A 52 7.91 2.73 9.00
N GLN A 53 8.70 3.63 9.59
CA GLN A 53 9.63 4.48 8.86
C GLN A 53 11.00 3.80 8.86
N ARG A 54 11.55 3.57 7.67
CA ARG A 54 12.83 2.88 7.55
C ARG A 54 13.97 3.77 8.05
N PRO A 55 14.94 3.25 8.82
CA PRO A 55 16.04 4.05 9.37
C PRO A 55 16.83 4.84 8.31
N ASP A 56 17.05 4.25 7.14
CA ASP A 56 17.75 4.86 6.00
C ASP A 56 17.03 6.08 5.42
N MET A 57 15.71 6.19 5.62
CA MET A 57 14.93 7.37 5.19
C MET A 57 14.93 8.49 6.22
N ILE A 58 15.08 8.16 7.50
CA ILE A 58 15.04 9.14 8.61
C ILE A 58 16.43 9.72 8.85
N THR A 59 17.47 8.89 8.76
CA THR A 59 18.85 9.26 9.08
C THR A 59 19.73 9.14 7.83
N PRO A 60 20.17 10.26 7.24
CA PRO A 60 21.13 10.22 6.15
C PRO A 60 22.41 9.49 6.58
N GLY A 61 22.89 8.57 5.77
CA GLY A 61 24.15 7.87 6.06
C GLY A 61 24.01 6.60 6.90
N VAL A 62 22.81 6.05 7.08
CA VAL A 62 22.62 4.69 7.64
C VAL A 62 21.96 3.76 6.62
N ASP A 63 22.26 2.47 6.71
CA ASP A 63 21.67 1.42 5.90
C ASP A 63 20.30 0.97 6.48
N PRO A 64 19.55 0.08 5.77
CA PRO A 64 18.26 -0.42 6.26
C PRO A 64 18.34 -1.18 7.59
N GLN A 65 19.53 -1.65 7.97
CA GLN A 65 19.82 -2.33 9.23
C GLN A 65 20.22 -1.33 10.34
N GLY A 66 20.24 -0.03 10.05
CA GLY A 66 20.63 1.02 10.98
C GLY A 66 22.14 1.13 11.20
N GLN A 67 22.96 0.48 10.37
CA GLN A 67 24.41 0.59 10.43
C GLN A 67 24.87 1.83 9.65
N PRO A 68 25.91 2.54 10.11
CA PRO A 68 26.46 3.66 9.36
C PRO A 68 27.00 3.18 8.01
N LEU A 69 26.54 3.82 6.93
CA LEU A 69 27.01 3.56 5.57
C LEU A 69 28.49 3.93 5.48
N ASN A 70 29.33 2.98 5.06
CA ASN A 70 30.74 3.25 4.81
C ASN A 70 30.87 4.23 3.63
N PRO A 71 31.47 5.42 3.83
CA PRO A 71 31.61 6.44 2.79
C PRO A 71 32.28 5.94 1.50
N GLN A 72 33.18 4.96 1.61
CA GLN A 72 33.91 4.38 0.49
C GLN A 72 33.02 3.50 -0.41
N LYS A 73 31.94 2.94 0.13
CA LYS A 73 30.99 2.11 -0.64
C LYS A 73 29.92 2.93 -1.34
N ILE A 74 29.68 4.17 -0.92
CA ILE A 74 28.67 5.08 -1.49
C ILE A 74 29.08 5.56 -2.88
N GLN A 75 30.39 5.62 -3.17
CA GLN A 75 30.92 6.20 -4.41
C GLN A 75 31.04 5.21 -5.58
N HIS A 76 30.80 3.92 -5.37
CA HIS A 76 30.83 2.92 -6.44
C HIS A 76 29.43 2.81 -7.08
N HIS A 77 29.24 3.53 -8.18
CA HIS A 77 28.09 3.44 -9.08
C HIS A 77 28.41 2.59 -10.30
#